data_AF-A0A927T267-F1
#
_entry.id   AF-A0A927T267-F1
#
_cell.length_a   1.000
_cell.length_b   1.000
_cell.length_c   1.000
_cell.angle_alpha   90.00
_cell.angle_beta   90.00
_cell.angle_gamma   90.00
#
_symmetry.space_group_name_H-M   'P 1'
#
loop_
_entity.id
_entity.type
_entity.pdbx_description
1 polymer ?
#
loop_
_entity_poly.entity_id
_entity_poly.type
_entity_poly.pdbx_seq_one_letter_code
_entity_poly.pdbx_strand_id
1 'polypeptide(L)'
;MRIEYGLDRYFLPKQIHIVPSPNEDVNVLHNMASRLIVQNPAIKFSEDAKAGLYNDFSDDEYEKALAVVKRLALLFQPPKAEKSAPEIDLFNLTVRLLYEYMLNQHSESSRII
;
A
#
# COMPACT_ATOMS: atom_id res chain seq x y z
N MET A 1 -19.21 3.07 -6.25
CA MET A 1 -18.24 2.02 -5.92
C MET A 1 -18.51 1.59 -4.50
N ARG A 2 -18.34 0.31 -4.16
CA ARG A 2 -18.51 -0.19 -2.79
C ARG A 2 -17.34 -1.09 -2.40
N ILE A 3 -17.01 -1.11 -1.12
CA ILE A 3 -15.98 -1.99 -0.56
C ILE A 3 -16.70 -3.20 0.02
N GLU A 4 -16.30 -4.39 -0.39
CA GLU A 4 -16.79 -5.66 0.14
C GLU A 4 -15.69 -6.35 0.95
N TYR A 5 -16.08 -6.90 2.10
CA TYR A 5 -15.19 -7.56 3.04
C TYR A 5 -15.55 -9.04 3.15
N GLY A 6 -14.60 -9.91 2.81
CA GLY A 6 -14.59 -11.31 3.22
C GLY A 6 -13.91 -11.41 4.58
N LEU A 7 -14.67 -11.72 5.62
CA LEU A 7 -14.14 -11.93 6.97
C LEU A 7 -13.82 -13.41 7.21
N ASP A 8 -12.85 -13.71 8.07
CA ASP A 8 -12.60 -15.06 8.56
C ASP A 8 -13.46 -15.40 9.80
N ARG A 9 -13.23 -16.59 10.38
CA ARG A 9 -13.95 -17.07 11.58
C ARG A 9 -13.75 -16.21 12.84
N TYR A 10 -12.74 -15.34 12.82
CA TYR A 10 -12.40 -14.42 13.91
C TYR A 10 -12.79 -12.97 13.58
N PHE A 11 -13.59 -12.77 12.52
CA PHE A 11 -13.98 -11.45 12.02
C PHE A 11 -12.79 -10.61 11.55
N LEU A 12 -11.65 -11.24 11.24
CA LEU A 12 -10.50 -10.58 10.65
C LEU A 12 -10.67 -10.50 9.12
N PRO A 13 -10.22 -9.42 8.48
CA PRO A 13 -10.31 -9.30 7.04
C PRO A 13 -9.43 -10.34 6.35
N LYS A 14 -10.09 -11.30 5.72
CA LYS A 14 -9.47 -12.32 4.87
C LYS A 14 -9.36 -11.84 3.43
N GLN A 15 -10.34 -11.06 2.97
CA GLN A 15 -10.37 -10.51 1.64
C GLN A 15 -11.04 -9.14 1.61
N ILE A 16 -10.44 -8.18 0.93
CA ILE A 16 -11.01 -6.84 0.69
C ILE A 16 -11.07 -6.63 -0.81
N HIS A 17 -12.26 -6.28 -1.32
CA HIS A 17 -12.49 -5.99 -2.73
C HIS A 17 -13.15 -4.65 -2.90
N ILE A 18 -12.74 -3.94 -3.95
CA ILE A 18 -13.45 -2.77 -4.46
C ILE A 18 -14.31 -3.24 -5.63
N VAL A 19 -15.63 -3.07 -5.53
CA VAL A 19 -16.56 -3.51 -6.58
C VAL A 19 -17.40 -2.32 -7.07
N PRO A 20 -17.82 -2.33 -8.35
CA PRO A 20 -18.67 -1.29 -8.91
C PRO A 20 -20.03 -1.24 -8.20
N SER A 21 -20.59 -0.04 -8.08
CA SER A 21 -22.01 0.15 -7.75
C SER A 21 -22.89 -0.20 -8.94
N PRO A 22 -24.22 -0.45 -8.75
CA PRO A 22 -25.12 -0.87 -9.83
C PRO A 22 -25.16 0.05 -11.06
N ASN A 23 -24.81 1.33 -10.89
CA ASN A 23 -24.85 2.34 -11.95
C ASN A 23 -23.45 2.72 -12.49
N GLU A 24 -22.40 1.99 -12.11
CA GLU A 24 -21.03 2.27 -12.57
C GLU A 24 -20.58 1.30 -13.66
N ASP A 25 -19.86 1.84 -14.65
CA ASP A 25 -19.25 1.05 -15.71
C ASP A 25 -17.86 0.54 -15.28
N VAL A 26 -17.72 -0.78 -15.26
CA VAL A 26 -16.48 -1.48 -14.85
C VAL A 26 -15.30 -1.12 -15.75
N ASN A 27 -15.53 -0.94 -17.05
CA ASN A 27 -14.47 -0.62 -18.00
C ASN A 27 -13.97 0.81 -17.78
N VAL A 28 -14.89 1.74 -17.47
CA VAL A 28 -14.52 3.13 -17.14
C VAL A 28 -13.69 3.15 -15.85
N LEU A 29 -14.11 2.42 -14.81
CA LEU A 29 -13.38 2.32 -13.56
C LEU A 29 -12.00 1.69 -13.74
N HIS A 30 -11.90 0.62 -14.54
CA HIS A 30 -10.62 -0.02 -14.88
C HIS A 30 -9.69 0.95 -15.62
N ASN A 31 -10.21 1.68 -16.61
CA ASN A 31 -9.46 2.68 -17.37
C ASN A 31 -9.02 3.87 -16.51
N MET A 32 -9.80 4.25 -15.50
CA MET A 32 -9.39 5.27 -14.53
C MET A 32 -8.26 4.74 -13.64
N ALA A 33 -8.40 3.54 -13.10
CA ALA A 33 -7.40 2.92 -12.23
C ALA A 33 -6.06 2.71 -12.93
N SER A 34 -6.07 2.23 -14.19
CA SER A 34 -4.85 2.01 -14.98
C SER A 34 -4.08 3.29 -15.31
N ARG A 35 -4.74 4.45 -15.24
CA ARG A 35 -4.11 5.77 -15.45
C ARG A 35 -3.65 6.41 -14.14
N LEU A 36 -4.17 5.96 -13.00
CA LEU A 36 -3.85 6.47 -11.68
C LEU A 36 -2.80 5.57 -11.03
N ILE A 37 -1.58 5.69 -11.54
CA ILE A 37 -0.42 4.94 -11.07
C ILE A 37 0.31 5.74 -10.01
N VAL A 38 0.57 5.10 -8.86
CA VAL A 38 1.35 5.64 -7.77
C VAL A 38 2.72 5.00 -7.79
N GLN A 39 3.77 5.82 -7.76
CA GLN A 39 5.16 5.35 -7.74
C GLN A 39 5.57 4.93 -6.32
N ASN A 40 6.41 3.90 -6.24
CA ASN A 40 6.96 3.44 -4.98
C ASN A 40 7.91 4.50 -4.39
N PRO A 41 7.62 5.05 -3.20
CA PRO A 41 8.43 6.12 -2.60
C PRO A 41 9.87 5.69 -2.33
N ALA A 42 10.16 4.39 -2.19
CA ALA A 42 11.51 3.89 -2.01
C ALA A 42 12.42 4.11 -3.23
N ILE A 43 11.85 4.17 -4.44
CA ILE A 43 12.61 4.47 -5.66
C ILE A 43 13.10 5.91 -5.61
N LYS A 44 12.18 6.86 -5.42
CA LYS A 44 12.50 8.27 -5.33
C LYS A 44 13.44 8.56 -4.16
N PHE A 45 13.20 7.96 -2.99
CA PHE A 45 14.10 8.10 -1.85
C PHE A 45 15.52 7.62 -2.16
N SER A 46 15.67 6.50 -2.89
CA SER A 46 16.99 6.00 -3.31
C SER A 46 17.69 6.94 -4.28
N GLU A 47 16.94 7.53 -5.22
CA GLU A 47 17.45 8.53 -6.17
C GLU A 47 17.89 9.81 -5.46
N ASP A 48 17.04 10.34 -4.58
CA ASP A 48 17.29 11.54 -3.80
C ASP A 48 18.51 11.38 -2.88
N ALA A 49 18.65 10.20 -2.25
CA ALA A 49 19.81 9.87 -1.42
C ALA A 49 21.11 9.83 -2.23
N LYS A 50 21.09 9.24 -3.44
CA LYS A 50 22.25 9.24 -4.34
C LYS A 50 22.60 10.64 -4.85
N ALA A 51 21.61 11.51 -5.02
CA ALA A 51 21.80 12.91 -5.38
C ALA A 51 22.29 13.77 -4.21
N GLY A 52 22.40 13.21 -3.00
CA GLY A 52 22.88 13.91 -1.82
C GLY A 52 21.84 14.83 -1.17
N LEU A 53 20.55 14.69 -1.50
CA LEU A 53 19.48 15.55 -0.96
C LEU A 53 19.24 15.36 0.55
N TYR A 54 19.80 14.31 1.13
CA TYR A 54 19.74 14.03 2.56
C TYR A 54 21.09 14.19 3.27
N ASN A 55 22.10 14.77 2.62
CA ASN A 55 23.44 14.95 3.22
C ASN A 55 23.44 15.92 4.40
N ASP A 56 22.48 16.84 4.45
CA ASP A 56 22.32 17.81 5.53
C ASP A 56 21.46 17.27 6.68
N PHE A 57 20.92 16.05 6.56
CA PHE A 57 20.12 15.43 7.61
C PHE A 57 21.06 14.93 8.71
N SER A 58 20.65 15.09 9.97
CA SER A 58 21.24 14.31 11.05
C SER A 58 20.93 12.82 10.89
N ASP A 59 21.74 11.96 11.51
CA ASP A 59 21.53 10.50 11.47
C ASP A 59 20.12 10.12 11.94
N ASP A 60 19.61 10.77 12.99
CA ASP A 60 18.27 10.54 13.53
C ASP A 60 17.15 10.94 12.54
N GLU A 61 17.32 12.03 11.81
CA GLU A 61 16.37 12.49 10.79
C GLU A 61 16.36 11.56 9.59
N TYR A 62 17.55 11.12 9.16
CA TYR A 62 17.70 10.17 8.07
C TYR A 62 17.06 8.82 8.42
N GLU A 63 17.32 8.29 9.61
CA GLU A 63 16.73 7.03 10.06
C GLU A 63 15.20 7.11 10.18
N LYS A 64 14.65 8.24 10.65
CA LYS A 64 13.19 8.46 10.66
C LYS A 64 12.61 8.46 9.24
N ALA A 65 13.23 9.19 8.32
CA ALA A 65 12.79 9.23 6.93
C ALA A 65 12.85 7.84 6.28
N LEU A 66 13.96 7.12 6.50
CA LEU A 66 14.16 5.76 6.03
C LEU A 66 13.12 4.78 6.60
N ALA A 67 12.79 4.88 7.88
CA ALA A 67 11.78 4.05 8.53
C ALA A 67 10.39 4.26 7.91
N VAL A 68 10.01 5.52 7.67
CA VAL A 68 8.73 5.86 7.01
C VAL A 68 8.70 5.29 5.59
N VAL A 69 9.76 5.51 4.81
CA VAL A 69 9.84 5.02 3.43
C VAL A 69 9.81 3.48 3.37
N LYS A 70 10.53 2.79 4.26
CA LYS A 70 10.49 1.33 4.38
C LYS A 70 9.06 0.85 4.66
N ARG A 71 8.34 1.49 5.59
CA ARG A 71 6.97 1.11 5.93
C ARG A 71 6.01 1.32 4.75
N LEU A 72 6.13 2.43 4.04
CA LEU A 72 5.32 2.71 2.85
C LEU A 72 5.65 1.75 1.70
N ALA A 73 6.91 1.37 1.53
CA ALA A 73 7.34 0.43 0.48
C ALA A 73 6.71 -0.97 0.63
N LEU A 74 6.36 -1.39 1.85
CA LEU A 74 5.64 -2.66 2.07
C LEU A 74 4.29 -2.70 1.35
N LEU A 75 3.63 -1.54 1.19
CA LEU A 75 2.39 -1.44 0.41
C LEU A 75 2.60 -1.77 -1.07
N PHE A 76 3.84 -1.76 -1.55
CA PHE A 76 4.18 -2.06 -2.94
C PHE A 76 4.64 -3.51 -3.12
N GLN A 77 4.74 -4.32 -2.06
CA GLN A 77 5.18 -5.72 -2.15
C GLN A 77 4.01 -6.67 -2.40
N PRO A 78 3.89 -7.31 -3.58
CA PRO A 78 2.84 -8.31 -3.82
C PRO A 78 2.92 -9.49 -2.85
N PRO A 79 1.79 -10.13 -2.48
CA PRO A 79 1.77 -11.25 -1.52
C PRO A 79 2.64 -12.46 -1.87
N LYS A 80 3.07 -12.58 -3.13
CA LYS A 80 3.88 -13.70 -3.65
C LYS A 80 5.21 -13.26 -4.28
N ALA A 81 5.58 -11.99 -4.10
CA ALA A 81 6.78 -11.46 -4.72
C ALA A 81 7.83 -11.15 -3.66
N GLU A 82 9.07 -11.56 -3.95
CA GLU A 82 10.24 -11.26 -3.11
C GLU A 82 10.62 -9.76 -3.17
N LYS A 83 10.15 -9.04 -4.19
CA LYS A 83 10.50 -7.64 -4.44
C LYS A 83 9.26 -6.76 -4.48
N SER A 84 9.41 -5.53 -3.99
CA SER A 84 8.41 -4.49 -4.14
C SER A 84 8.28 -4.09 -5.62
N ALA A 85 7.04 -3.89 -6.05
CA ALA A 85 6.77 -3.33 -7.37
C ALA A 85 7.24 -1.86 -7.42
N PRO A 86 7.67 -1.37 -8.60
CA PRO A 86 8.06 0.03 -8.76
C PRO A 86 6.86 0.98 -8.70
N GLU A 87 5.67 0.46 -8.97
CA GLU A 87 4.43 1.22 -9.02
C GLU A 87 3.23 0.34 -8.68
N ILE A 88 2.11 0.97 -8.37
CA ILE A 88 0.83 0.32 -8.06
C ILE A 88 -0.31 1.23 -8.51
N ASP A 89 -1.41 0.66 -9.02
CA ASP A 89 -2.61 1.45 -9.28
C ASP A 89 -3.32 1.86 -7.98
N LEU A 90 -4.09 2.94 -8.06
CA LEU A 90 -4.79 3.51 -6.91
C LEU A 90 -5.73 2.53 -6.20
N PHE A 91 -6.37 1.61 -6.93
CA PHE A 91 -7.32 0.66 -6.33
C PHE A 91 -6.59 -0.41 -5.54
N ASN A 92 -5.53 -0.99 -6.11
CA ASN A 92 -4.68 -1.93 -5.40
C ASN A 92 -3.99 -1.28 -4.19
N LEU A 93 -3.57 -0.02 -4.28
CA LEU A 93 -3.05 0.72 -3.13
C LEU A 93 -4.11 0.89 -2.04
N THR A 94 -5.32 1.27 -2.42
CA THR A 94 -6.45 1.46 -1.49
C THR A 94 -6.77 0.17 -0.75
N VAL A 95 -6.84 -0.96 -1.47
CA VAL A 95 -7.06 -2.29 -0.88
C VAL A 95 -5.98 -2.62 0.15
N ARG A 96 -4.70 -2.37 -0.16
CA ARG A 96 -3.58 -2.65 0.75
C ARG A 96 -3.57 -1.74 1.98
N LEU A 97 -3.89 -0.46 1.81
CA LEU A 97 -4.07 0.46 2.93
C LEU A 97 -5.19 0.02 3.86
N LEU A 98 -6.30 -0.50 3.31
CA LEU A 98 -7.39 -1.03 4.12
C LEU A 98 -6.98 -2.30 4.88
N TYR A 99 -6.20 -3.20 4.27
CA TYR A 99 -5.62 -4.34 5.00
C TYR A 99 -4.75 -3.88 6.18
N GLU A 100 -3.85 -2.93 5.93
CA GLU A 100 -2.98 -2.38 6.98
C GLU A 100 -3.79 -1.68 8.09
N TYR A 101 -4.79 -0.88 7.73
CA TYR A 101 -5.67 -0.23 8.71
C TYR A 101 -6.34 -1.27 9.60
N MET A 102 -6.94 -2.29 9.01
CA MET A 102 -7.64 -3.33 9.77
C MET A 102 -6.68 -4.14 10.66
N LEU A 103 -5.50 -4.54 10.15
CA LEU A 103 -4.47 -5.24 10.93
C LEU A 103 -3.93 -4.42 12.10
N ASN A 104 -3.98 -3.09 12.02
CA ASN A 104 -3.56 -2.19 13.10
C ASN A 104 -4.67 -1.88 14.10
N GLN A 105 -5.94 -2.10 13.75
CA GLN A 105 -7.10 -1.91 14.62
C GLN A 105 -7.55 -3.19 15.32
N HIS A 106 -7.03 -4.35 14.92
CA HIS A 106 -7.19 -5.61 15.64
C HIS A 106 -5.95 -5.88 16.52
N SER A 107 -6.14 -6.47 17.71
CA SER A 107 -5.09 -6.72 18.71
C SER A 107 -3.87 -7.42 18.10
N GLU A 108 -2.65 -7.24 18.64
CA GLU A 108 -1.43 -7.87 18.09
C GLU A 108 -1.54 -9.39 17.89
N SER A 109 -2.39 -10.08 18.67
CA SER A 109 -2.71 -11.50 18.52
C SER A 109 -3.29 -11.88 17.15
N SER A 110 -3.85 -10.91 16.42
CA SER A 110 -4.42 -11.07 15.08
C SER A 110 -3.38 -11.02 13.95
N ARG A 111 -2.13 -10.64 14.28
CA ARG A 111 -1.02 -10.48 13.31
C ARG A 111 -0.15 -11.72 13.15
N ILE A 112 -0.47 -12.80 13.89
CA ILE A 112 0.25 -14.09 13.81
C ILE A 112 -0.55 -15.01 12.88
N ILE A 113 -0.05 -15.21 11.66
CA ILE A 113 -0.46 -16.27 10.74
C ILE A 113 0.65 -17.31 10.70
#